data_AF-A0A3B3Z9K2-F1
#
_entry.id   AF-A0A3B3Z9K2-F1
#
_cell.length_a   1.000
_cell.length_b   1.000
_cell.length_c   1.000
_cell.angle_alpha   90.00
_cell.angle_beta   90.00
_cell.angle_gamma   90.00
#
_symmetry.space_group_name_H-M   'P 1'
#
loop_
_entity.id
_entity.type
_entity.pdbx_description
1 polymer ?
#
loop_
_entity_poly.entity_id
_entity_poly.type
_entity_poly.pdbx_seq_one_letter_code
_entity_poly.pdbx_strand_id
1 'polypeptide(L)' 'QLVQRRGTSPTVPPLHSEHFKPCHEKDLAYCLNGGECFVIETLSGPHKHCKCREGYQGIRCDQFLPKTDSVLSDPSKS' A
#
# COMPACT_ATOMS: atom_id res chain seq x y z
N GLN A 1 0.71 19.84 45.93
CA GLN A 1 0.73 19.70 44.46
C GLN A 1 1.86 18.73 44.13
N LEU A 2 1.54 17.48 43.80
CA LEU A 2 2.55 16.47 43.47
C LEU A 2 2.80 16.53 41.95
N VAL A 3 3.98 17.00 41.53
CA VAL A 3 4.40 16.97 40.13
C VAL A 3 4.73 15.51 39.77
N GLN A 4 3.78 14.81 39.17
CA GLN A 4 4.03 13.45 38.68
C GLN A 4 4.78 13.55 37.35
N ARG A 5 6.09 13.25 37.40
CA ARG A 5 6.97 13.14 36.22
C ARG A 5 6.38 12.12 35.25
N ARG A 6 6.10 12.53 34.01
CA ARG A 6 5.72 11.63 32.91
C ARG A 6 6.92 10.75 32.57
N GLY A 7 6.83 9.47 32.92
CA GLY A 7 7.77 8.46 32.44
C GLY A 7 7.68 8.37 30.92
N THR A 8 8.82 8.47 30.24
CA THR A 8 8.94 8.16 28.82
C THR A 8 8.72 6.67 28.63
N SER A 9 7.48 6.29 28.31
CA SER A 9 7.17 4.97 27.78
C SER A 9 7.99 4.76 26.50
N PRO A 10 8.66 3.60 26.31
CA PRO A 10 9.27 3.32 25.02
C PRO A 10 8.17 3.36 23.95
N THR A 11 8.27 4.31 23.02
CA THR A 11 7.32 4.46 21.92
C THR A 11 7.50 3.25 21.01
N VAL A 12 6.64 2.25 21.15
CA VAL A 12 6.47 1.24 20.10
C VAL A 12 6.10 2.03 18.85
N PRO A 13 6.88 1.94 17.75
CA PRO A 13 6.51 2.63 16.53
C PRO A 13 5.10 2.19 16.14
N PRO A 14 4.22 3.10 15.70
CA PRO A 14 2.89 2.71 15.25
C PRO A 14 3.06 1.59 14.21
N LEU A 15 2.30 0.50 14.37
CA LEU A 15 2.26 -0.62 13.42
C LEU A 15 1.86 -0.16 12.00
N HIS A 16 1.37 1.06 11.91
CA HIS A 16 0.87 1.69 10.72
C HIS A 16 1.85 2.77 10.25
N SER A 17 2.16 2.77 8.96
CA SER A 17 3.01 3.80 8.37
C SER A 17 2.28 5.13 8.33
N GLU A 18 2.94 6.21 8.75
CA GLU A 18 2.43 7.58 8.60
C GLU A 18 2.28 7.99 7.12
N HIS A 19 3.02 7.32 6.23
CA HIS A 19 3.07 7.65 4.81
C HIS A 19 1.97 6.97 3.97
N PHE A 20 1.40 5.87 4.45
CA PHE A 20 0.41 5.09 3.73
C PHE A 20 -0.86 5.02 4.56
N LYS A 21 -1.85 5.85 4.26
CA LYS A 21 -3.13 5.87 4.99
C LYS A 21 -4.14 4.96 4.29
N PRO A 22 -4.97 4.18 4.99
CA PRO A 22 -6.02 3.40 4.34
C PRO A 22 -6.99 4.35 3.63
N CYS A 23 -7.52 3.93 2.48
CA CYS A 23 -8.56 4.70 1.80
C CYS A 23 -9.80 4.87 2.69
N HIS A 24 -10.49 6.01 2.56
CA HIS A 24 -11.82 6.18 3.13
C HIS A 24 -12.80 5.19 2.51
N GLU A 25 -13.86 4.82 3.24
CA GLU A 25 -14.86 3.84 2.78
C GLU A 25 -15.41 4.14 1.38
N LYS A 26 -15.69 5.42 1.10
CA LYS A 26 -16.17 5.89 -0.21
C LYS A 26 -15.19 5.63 -1.37
N ASP A 27 -13.91 5.46 -1.06
CA ASP A 27 -12.82 5.32 -2.01
C ASP A 27 -12.34 3.86 -2.15
N LEU A 28 -12.86 2.92 -1.36
CA LEU A 28 -12.48 1.50 -1.41
C LEU A 28 -12.73 0.86 -2.79
N ALA A 29 -13.72 1.36 -3.54
CA ALA A 29 -14.02 0.91 -4.90
C ALA A 29 -13.04 1.44 -5.97
N TYR A 30 -12.05 2.27 -5.59
CA TYR A 30 -11.00 2.70 -6.51
C TYR A 30 -10.16 1.51 -6.98
N CYS A 31 -9.76 0.64 -6.05
CA CYS A 31 -9.04 -0.60 -6.36
C CYS A 31 -10.05 -1.73 -6.62
N LEU A 32 -9.95 -2.35 -7.79
CA LEU A 32 -10.80 -3.46 -8.21
C LEU A 32 -10.16 -4.81 -7.89
N ASN A 33 -10.90 -5.89 -8.11
CA ASN A 33 -10.43 -7.28 -7.99
C ASN A 33 -9.83 -7.64 -6.60
N GLY A 34 -10.23 -6.91 -5.56
CA GLY A 34 -9.75 -7.09 -4.19
C GLY A 34 -8.34 -6.55 -3.95
N GLY A 35 -7.88 -5.57 -4.74
CA GLY A 35 -6.68 -4.81 -4.46
C GLY A 35 -6.81 -3.99 -3.16
N GLU A 36 -5.71 -3.86 -2.43
CA GLU A 36 -5.65 -3.03 -1.22
C GLU A 36 -5.50 -1.55 -1.61
N CYS A 37 -6.35 -0.68 -1.05
CA CYS A 37 -6.37 0.75 -1.35
C CYS A 37 -5.70 1.57 -0.24
N PHE A 38 -4.78 2.44 -0.62
CA PHE A 38 -4.15 3.39 0.28
C PHE A 38 -3.99 4.77 -0.36
N VAL A 39 -3.87 5.79 0.48
CA VAL A 39 -3.62 7.18 0.12
C VAL A 39 -2.18 7.54 0.49
N ILE A 40 -1.47 8.10 -0.46
CA ILE A 40 -0.14 8.68 -0.26
C ILE A 40 -0.27 10.20 -0.32
N GLU A 41 0.19 10.89 0.73
CA GLU A 41 0.30 12.34 0.73
C GLU A 41 1.58 12.75 0.00
N THR A 42 1.43 13.51 -1.08
CA THR A 42 2.55 14.05 -1.88
C THR A 42 2.49 15.58 -1.89
N LEU A 43 3.53 16.22 -2.44
CA LEU A 43 3.56 17.68 -2.62
C LEU A 43 2.42 18.19 -3.52
N SER A 44 1.86 17.35 -4.40
CA SER A 44 0.72 17.71 -5.25
C SER A 44 -0.64 17.34 -4.63
N GLY A 45 -0.66 16.83 -3.39
CA GLY A 45 -1.86 16.43 -2.66
C GLY A 45 -1.97 14.92 -2.42
N PRO A 46 -3.12 14.47 -1.86
CA PRO A 46 -3.37 13.06 -1.58
C PRO A 46 -3.72 12.29 -2.86
N HIS A 47 -2.98 11.21 -3.13
CA HIS A 47 -3.22 10.32 -4.27
C HIS A 47 -3.60 8.93 -3.81
N LYS A 48 -4.51 8.29 -4.54
CA LYS A 48 -4.93 6.90 -4.29
C LYS A 48 -4.01 5.96 -5.04
N HIS A 49 -3.63 4.89 -4.37
CA HIS A 49 -2.76 3.85 -4.90
C HIS A 49 -3.33 2.48 -4.56
N CYS A 50 -3.10 1.53 -5.45
CA CYS A 50 -3.56 0.16 -5.30
C CYS A 50 -2.38 -0.79 -5.22
N LYS A 51 -2.42 -1.70 -4.25
CA LYS A 51 -1.60 -2.92 -4.25
C LYS A 51 -2.47 -4.04 -4.79
N CYS A 52 -2.17 -4.49 -6.01
CA CYS A 52 -2.95 -5.51 -6.68
C CYS A 52 -2.71 -6.89 -6.08
N ARG A 53 -3.75 -7.72 -6.08
CA ARG A 53 -3.61 -9.15 -5.83
C ARG A 53 -2.93 -9.83 -7.00
N GLU A 54 -2.37 -11.00 -6.72
CA GLU A 54 -1.77 -11.85 -7.74
C GLU A 54 -2.74 -12.09 -8.91
N GLY A 55 -2.23 -11.99 -10.14
CA GLY A 55 -3.03 -12.11 -11.36
C GLY A 55 -3.68 -10.81 -11.83
N TYR A 56 -3.50 -9.68 -11.12
CA TYR A 56 -4.03 -8.37 -11.52
C TYR A 56 -2.94 -7.28 -11.54
N GLN A 57 -3.11 -6.32 -12.44
CA GLN A 57 -2.24 -5.15 -12.62
C GLN A 57 -3.05 -3.92 -13.04
N GLY A 58 -2.33 -2.81 -13.25
CA GLY A 58 -2.91 -1.51 -13.60
C GLY A 58 -3.15 -0.64 -12.37
N ILE A 59 -3.35 0.66 -12.58
CA ILE A 59 -3.49 1.65 -11.51
C ILE A 59 -4.68 1.38 -10.58
N ARG A 60 -5.70 0.67 -11.10
CA ARG A 60 -6.91 0.25 -10.37
C ARG A 60 -7.01 -1.26 -10.19
N CYS A 61 -5.99 -2.04 -10.53
CA CYS A 61 -6.05 -3.50 -10.54
C CYS A 61 -7.16 -4.06 -11.44
N ASP A 62 -7.49 -3.38 -12.53
CA ASP A 62 -8.57 -3.72 -13.46
C ASP A 62 -8.12 -4.60 -14.63
N GLN A 63 -6.81 -4.75 -14.80
CA GLN A 63 -6.22 -5.56 -15.86
C GLN A 63 -5.76 -6.90 -15.30
N PHE A 64 -6.01 -7.98 -16.03
CA PHE A 64 -5.44 -9.28 -15.70
C PHE A 64 -3.96 -9.32 -16.11
N LEU A 65 -3.13 -9.93 -15.26
CA LEU A 65 -1.78 -10.36 -15.62
C LEU A 65 -1.89 -11.72 -16.30
N PRO A 66 -1.62 -11.83 -17.62
CA PRO A 66 -1.47 -13.12 -18.24
C PRO A 66 -0.36 -13.88 -17.51
N LYS A 67 -0.57 -15.16 -17.21
CA LYS A 67 0.51 -16.05 -16.76
C LYS A 67 1.46 -16.24 -17.93
N THR A 68 2.33 -15.28 -18.18
CA THR A 68 3.55 -15.56 -18.93
C THR A 68 4.43 -16.31 -17.97
N ASP A 69 4.54 -17.63 -18.17
CA ASP A 69 5.53 -18.44 -17.49
C ASP A 69 6.83 -17.64 -17.41
N SER A 70 7.29 -17.37 -16.20
CA SER A 70 8.49 -16.57 -15.89
C SER A 70 9.79 -17.27 -16.34
N VAL A 71 9.73 -18.11 -17.37
CA VAL A 71 10.81 -18.94 -17.92
C VAL A 71 11.70 -18.17 -18.90
N LEU A 72 11.42 -16.90 -19.21
CA LEU A 72 12.30 -16.10 -20.07
C LEU A 72 12.71 -14.77 -19.41
N SER A 73 13.37 -14.85 -18.26
CA SER A 73 14.18 -13.74 -17.73
C SER A 73 15.50 -14.21 -17.15
N ASP A 74 15.98 -15.39 -17.56
CA ASP A 74 17.30 -15.88 -17.18
C ASP A 74 18.30 -15.57 -18.33
N PRO A 75 19.07 -14.47 -18.26
CA PRO A 75 20.09 -14.13 -19.27
C PRO A 75 21.29 -15.08 -19.25
N SER A 76 21.32 -16.08 -18.36
CA SER A 76 22.41 -17.06 -18.22
C SER A 76 22.36 -18.20 -19.25
N LYS A 77 21.38 -18.19 -20.16
CA LYS A 77 21.24 -19.18 -21.25
C LYS A 77 21.44 -18.58 -22.65
N SER A 78 22.37 -17.63 -22.79
CA SER A 78 22.94 -17.21 -24.08
C SER A 78 24.39 -17.62 -24.19
#